data_AF-A0A142XQ08-F1
#
_entry.id   AF-A0A142XQ08-F1
#
_cell.length_a   1.000
_cell.length_b   1.000
_cell.length_c   1.000
_cell.angle_alpha   90.00
_cell.angle_beta   90.00
_cell.angle_gamma   90.00
#
_symmetry.space_group_name_H-M   'P 1'
#
loop_
_entity.id
_entity.type
_entity.pdbx_description
1 polymer ?
#
loop_
_entity_poly.entity_id
_entity_poly.type
_entity_poly.pdbx_seq_one_letter_code
_entity_poly.pdbx_strand_id
1 'polypeptide(L)'
;MPETPAADTERLTLEVVDAKGKVLRTVEGVEATRVEKKDGAIGFVLKTTTLKGERPEAGWRLVDANKDTWTIKRAARGGQGESWSASCEKKKP
;
A
#
# COMPACT_ATOMS: atom_id res chain seq x y z
N MET A 1 -29.87 5.79 5.08
CA MET A 1 -28.65 5.30 5.73
C MET A 1 -27.48 5.90 4.97
N PRO A 2 -26.52 6.59 5.60
CA PRO A 2 -25.35 7.08 4.88
C PRO A 2 -24.56 5.86 4.41
N GLU A 3 -24.41 5.75 3.10
CA GLU A 3 -23.52 4.80 2.45
C GLU A 3 -22.12 5.13 2.99
N THR A 4 -21.59 4.26 3.84
CA THR A 4 -20.20 4.38 4.29
C THR A 4 -19.37 4.36 3.01
N PRO A 5 -18.49 5.34 2.75
CA PRO A 5 -17.69 5.31 1.52
C PRO A 5 -17.00 3.95 1.52
N ALA A 6 -17.34 3.11 0.54
CA ALA A 6 -16.78 1.79 0.42
C ALA A 6 -15.26 1.98 0.43
N ALA A 7 -14.60 1.42 1.44
CA ALA A 7 -13.16 1.44 1.47
C ALA A 7 -12.74 0.56 0.29
N ASP A 8 -12.43 1.20 -0.85
CA ASP A 8 -12.14 0.51 -2.11
C ASP A 8 -10.93 -0.38 -1.86
N THR A 9 -11.20 -1.67 -1.78
CA THR A 9 -10.19 -2.69 -1.52
C THR A 9 -9.77 -3.21 -2.86
N GLU A 10 -8.60 -2.76 -3.29
CA GLU A 10 -8.03 -2.96 -4.60
C GLU A 10 -6.87 -3.96 -4.48
N ARG A 11 -6.60 -4.69 -5.56
CA ARG A 11 -5.46 -5.60 -5.63
C ARG A 11 -4.31 -4.85 -6.28
N LEU A 12 -3.34 -4.49 -5.46
CA LEU A 12 -2.13 -3.81 -5.89
C LEU A 12 -0.99 -4.80 -6.05
N THR A 13 0.04 -4.34 -6.75
CA THR A 13 1.33 -5.03 -6.85
C THR A 13 2.34 -4.31 -5.97
N LEU A 14 2.87 -5.00 -4.97
CA LEU A 14 3.91 -4.45 -4.10
C LEU A 14 5.28 -4.79 -4.66
N GLU A 15 6.00 -3.78 -5.12
CA GLU A 15 7.41 -3.87 -5.44
C GLU A 15 8.23 -3.62 -4.17
N VAL A 16 8.97 -4.65 -3.76
CA VAL A 16 9.99 -4.59 -2.74
C VAL A 16 11.22 -3.96 -3.36
N VAL A 17 11.61 -2.81 -2.82
CA VAL A 17 12.67 -1.99 -3.37
C VAL A 17 13.82 -1.93 -2.36
N ASP A 18 15.05 -2.13 -2.83
CA ASP A 18 16.26 -1.95 -2.02
C ASP A 18 16.46 -0.47 -1.63
N ALA A 19 17.35 -0.21 -0.65
CA ALA A 19 17.78 1.12 -0.28
C ALA A 19 18.29 1.97 -1.48
N LYS A 20 18.78 1.33 -2.54
CA LYS A 20 19.21 1.99 -3.79
C LYS A 20 18.06 2.30 -4.77
N GLY A 21 16.81 1.97 -4.44
CA GLY A 21 15.66 2.19 -5.33
C GLY A 21 15.49 1.14 -6.42
N LYS A 22 16.21 0.01 -6.34
CA LYS A 22 16.11 -1.12 -7.27
C LYS A 22 15.06 -2.13 -6.79
N VAL A 23 14.16 -2.56 -7.68
CA VAL A 23 13.18 -3.60 -7.39
C VAL A 23 13.91 -4.94 -7.18
N LEU A 24 13.76 -5.51 -5.99
CA LEU A 24 14.32 -6.81 -5.60
C LEU A 24 13.31 -7.93 -5.84
N ARG A 25 12.05 -7.66 -5.52
CA ARG A 25 10.96 -8.64 -5.60
C ARG A 25 9.64 -7.90 -5.85
N THR A 26 8.70 -8.61 -6.46
CA THR A 26 7.36 -8.10 -6.73
C THR A 26 6.34 -9.09 -6.16
N VAL A 27 5.39 -8.59 -5.38
CA VAL A 27 4.29 -9.35 -4.80
C VAL A 27 3.01 -8.87 -5.45
N GLU A 28 2.44 -9.70 -6.31
CA GLU A 28 1.18 -9.40 -7.00
C GLU A 28 -0.02 -9.87 -6.18
N GLY A 29 -1.17 -9.21 -6.38
CA GLY A 29 -2.42 -9.58 -5.71
C GLY A 29 -2.47 -9.16 -4.24
N VAL A 30 -1.72 -8.12 -3.87
CA VAL A 30 -1.75 -7.56 -2.52
C VAL A 30 -3.06 -6.80 -2.34
N GLU A 31 -3.98 -7.39 -1.56
CA GLU A 31 -5.17 -6.67 -1.09
C GLU A 31 -4.75 -5.42 -0.30
N ALA A 32 -5.10 -4.26 -0.84
CA ALA A 32 -4.81 -2.95 -0.30
C ALA A 32 -6.10 -2.12 -0.27
N THR A 33 -6.44 -1.60 0.89
CA THR A 33 -7.59 -0.70 1.02
C THR A 33 -7.10 0.74 1.00
N ARG A 34 -7.52 1.54 0.02
CA ARG A 34 -7.13 2.94 -0.05
C ARG A 34 -7.85 3.76 1.03
N VAL A 35 -7.10 4.60 1.73
CA VAL A 35 -7.59 5.44 2.83
C VAL A 35 -7.12 6.86 2.63
N GLU A 36 -8.03 7.77 2.27
CA GLU A 36 -7.73 9.20 2.27
C GLU A 36 -7.71 9.75 3.69
N LYS A 37 -6.60 10.40 4.05
CA LYS A 37 -6.47 11.11 5.32
C LYS A 37 -7.02 12.53 5.16
N LYS A 38 -7.45 13.12 6.29
CA LYS A 38 -7.99 14.50 6.36
C LYS A 38 -7.08 15.59 5.77
N ASP A 39 -5.79 15.30 5.63
CA ASP A 39 -4.77 16.22 5.06
C ASP A 39 -4.64 16.10 3.52
N GLY A 40 -5.48 15.29 2.87
CA GLY A 40 -5.33 14.96 1.43
C GLY A 40 -4.24 13.92 1.15
N ALA A 41 -3.54 13.44 2.19
CA ALA A 41 -2.57 12.35 2.08
C ALA A 41 -3.27 11.00 1.85
N ILE A 42 -2.76 10.20 0.91
CA ILE A 42 -3.33 8.89 0.58
C ILE A 42 -2.56 7.80 1.34
N GLY A 43 -3.28 7.07 2.17
CA GLY A 43 -2.83 5.85 2.81
C GLY A 43 -3.36 4.61 2.10
N PHE A 44 -2.71 3.50 2.34
CA PHE A 44 -3.15 2.16 1.94
C PHE A 44 -3.05 1.25 3.15
N VAL A 45 -4.06 0.42 3.37
CA VAL A 45 -4.04 -0.63 4.38
C VAL A 45 -3.85 -1.95 3.67
N LEU A 46 -2.64 -2.52 3.77
CA LEU A 46 -2.22 -3.74 3.13
C LEU A 46 -2.51 -4.95 4.02
N LYS A 47 -3.10 -5.99 3.47
CA LYS A 47 -3.41 -7.20 4.24
C LYS A 47 -2.17 -8.09 4.38
N THR A 48 -1.79 -8.44 5.60
CA THR A 48 -0.57 -9.24 5.87
C THR A 48 -0.63 -10.63 5.24
N THR A 49 -1.83 -11.21 5.11
CA THR A 49 -2.02 -12.52 4.46
C THR A 49 -1.63 -12.52 2.98
N THR A 50 -1.78 -11.39 2.29
CA THR A 50 -1.44 -11.26 0.85
C THR A 50 0.00 -10.83 0.64
N LEU A 51 0.63 -10.27 1.67
CA LEU A 51 2.04 -9.87 1.66
C LEU A 51 3.01 -11.07 1.70
N LYS A 52 2.53 -12.32 1.86
CA LYS A 52 3.37 -13.54 1.91
C LYS A 52 4.53 -13.45 2.93
N GLY A 53 4.33 -12.72 4.03
CA GLY A 53 5.34 -12.49 5.07
C GLY A 53 6.25 -11.27 4.84
N GLU A 54 6.13 -10.61 3.68
CA GLU A 54 6.82 -9.33 3.43
C GLU A 54 6.25 -8.23 4.33
N ARG A 55 7.13 -7.33 4.78
CA ARG A 55 6.76 -6.22 5.68
C ARG A 55 6.90 -4.94 4.89
N PRO A 56 5.81 -4.25 4.53
CA PRO A 56 5.91 -3.00 3.79
C PRO A 56 6.82 -2.02 4.53
N GLU A 57 7.85 -1.53 3.84
CA GLU A 57 8.83 -0.60 4.38
C GLU A 57 8.88 0.69 3.56
N ALA A 58 9.46 1.74 4.15
CA ALA A 58 9.66 2.99 3.45
C ALA A 58 10.57 2.79 2.22
N GLY A 59 10.20 3.38 1.10
CA GLY A 59 10.89 3.24 -0.19
C GLY A 59 10.29 2.17 -1.11
N TRP A 60 9.48 1.26 -0.58
CA TRP A 60 8.75 0.28 -1.40
C TRP A 60 7.69 0.96 -2.26
N ARG A 61 7.22 0.28 -3.30
CA ARG A 61 6.25 0.85 -4.25
C ARG A 61 5.02 -0.03 -4.39
N LEU A 62 3.85 0.57 -4.33
CA LEU A 62 2.59 -0.06 -4.67
C LEU A 62 2.20 0.40 -6.07
N VAL A 63 2.02 -0.54 -6.97
CA VAL A 63 1.61 -0.30 -8.35
C VAL A 63 0.18 -0.77 -8.51
N ASP A 64 -0.68 0.15 -8.95
CA ASP A 64 -2.07 -0.16 -9.25
C ASP A 64 -2.24 -0.74 -10.67
N ALA A 65 -3.40 -1.32 -10.96
CA ALA A 65 -3.78 -1.78 -12.30
C ALA A 65 -3.65 -0.69 -13.38
N ASN A 66 -3.82 0.59 -13.01
CA ASN A 66 -3.62 1.74 -13.88
C ASN A 66 -2.15 2.11 -14.12
N LYS A 67 -1.19 1.31 -13.62
CA LYS A 67 0.26 1.60 -13.58
C LYS A 67 0.64 2.84 -12.77
N ASP A 68 -0.29 3.36 -11.97
CA ASP A 68 0.00 4.41 -10.99
C ASP A 68 0.92 3.83 -9.89
N THR A 69 2.04 4.51 -9.64
CA THR A 69 3.02 4.07 -8.64
C THR A 69 2.95 4.92 -7.38
N TRP A 70 2.76 4.28 -6.26
CA TRP A 70 2.65 4.87 -4.93
C TRP A 70 3.85 4.47 -4.10
N THR A 71 4.69 5.44 -3.74
CA THR A 71 5.87 5.14 -2.93
C THR A 71 5.51 5.18 -1.45
N ILE A 72 5.78 4.09 -0.73
CA ILE A 72 5.57 4.00 0.72
C ILE A 72 6.56 4.93 1.41
N LYS A 73 6.06 5.93 2.16
CA LYS A 73 6.88 6.81 2.99
C LYS A 73 7.03 6.28 4.41
N ARG A 74 5.97 5.67 4.92
CA ARG A 74 5.92 5.12 6.27
C ARG A 74 4.92 3.98 6.30
N ALA A 75 5.28 2.87 6.92
CA ALA A 75 4.35 1.78 7.17
C ALA A 75 4.32 1.49 8.68
N ALA A 76 3.14 1.18 9.18
CA ALA A 76 2.91 0.80 10.56
C ALA A 76 1.99 -0.42 10.60
N ARG A 77 2.29 -1.38 11.46
CA ARG A 77 1.41 -2.53 11.67
C ARG A 77 0.15 -2.07 12.40
N GLY A 78 -1.01 -2.29 11.81
CA GLY A 78 -2.30 -2.03 12.43
C GLY A 78 -2.56 -2.98 13.59
N GLY A 79 -3.05 -2.46 14.72
CA GLY A 79 -3.22 -3.21 15.96
C GLY A 79 -4.39 -4.19 16.00
N GLN A 80 -5.29 -4.19 15.02
CA GLN A 80 -6.46 -5.05 14.98
C GLN A 80 -6.42 -5.91 13.71
N GLY A 81 -5.88 -7.13 13.82
CA GLY A 81 -5.93 -8.15 12.78
C GLY A 81 -5.07 -7.88 11.55
N GLU A 82 -3.83 -8.40 11.56
CA GLU A 82 -3.10 -8.80 10.34
C GLU A 82 -3.06 -7.78 9.19
N SER A 83 -2.97 -6.48 9.45
CA SER A 83 -2.94 -5.44 8.40
C SER A 83 -1.80 -4.45 8.64
N TRP A 84 -1.29 -3.86 7.56
CA TRP A 84 -0.23 -2.86 7.54
C TRP A 84 -0.74 -1.55 6.96
N SER A 85 -0.76 -0.51 7.77
CA SER A 85 -1.12 0.84 7.34
C SER A 85 0.12 1.53 6.75
N ALA A 86 0.18 1.61 5.42
CA ALA A 86 1.20 2.31 4.67
C ALA A 86 0.70 3.71 4.26
N SER A 87 1.42 4.77 4.67
CA SER A 87 1.23 6.11 4.13
C SER A 87 2.07 6.24 2.86
N CYS A 88 1.43 6.54 1.75
CA CYS A 88 2.06 6.55 0.44
C CYS A 88 2.00 7.93 -0.19
N GLU A 89 2.96 8.23 -1.04
CA GLU A 89 2.98 9.44 -1.84
C GLU A 89 2.80 9.05 -3.30
N LYS A 90 1.81 9.65 -3.98
CA LYS A 90 1.63 9.46 -5.42
C LYS A 90 2.83 10.04 -6.13
N LYS A 91 3.61 9.21 -6.81
CA LYS A 91 4.65 9.69 -7.71
C LYS A 91 4.15 9.50 -9.13
N LYS A 92 3.73 10.61 -9.77
CA LYS A 92 3.46 10.58 -11.22
C LYS A 92 4.78 10.28 -11.94
N PRO A 93 4.75 9.43 -12.99
CA PRO A 93 5.91 9.21 -13.85
C PRO A 93 6.37 10.52 -14.51
#